data_AF-A0AA40HB00-F1
#
_entry.id   AF-A0AA40HB00-F1
#
_cell.length_a   1.000
_cell.length_b   1.000
_cell.length_c   1.000
_cell.angle_alpha   90.00
_cell.angle_beta   90.00
_cell.angle_gamma   90.00
#
_symmetry.space_group_name_H-M   'P 1'
#
loop_
_entity.id
_entity.type
_entity.pdbx_description
1 polymer ?
#
loop_
_entity_poly.entity_id
_entity_poly.type
_entity_poly.pdbx_seq_one_letter_code
_entity_poly.pdbx_strand_id
1 'polypeptide(L)'
;MLFLVQVILTLWVSCARGQELTCDPPIIPNGDFAPKMNQYELDYVITYQCGNGFYPPLMGNKTECTLFGWLPLPRCVRKSHSCLDLLLRYEITSLKHQEMGL
;
A
#
# COMPACT_ATOMS: atom_id res chain seq x y z
N MET A 1 54.33 -11.60 -17.37
CA MET A 1 53.46 -10.76 -18.24
C MET A 1 51.99 -11.14 -18.12
N LEU A 2 51.61 -12.42 -18.04
CA LEU A 2 50.22 -12.90 -17.85
C LEU A 2 49.57 -12.51 -16.51
N PHE A 3 50.34 -12.46 -15.41
CA PHE A 3 49.82 -12.08 -14.08
C PHE A 3 49.27 -10.64 -14.02
N LEU A 4 49.93 -9.69 -14.70
CA LEU A 4 49.47 -8.29 -14.75
C LEU A 4 48.15 -8.16 -15.51
N VAL A 5 47.97 -8.94 -16.59
CA VAL A 5 46.74 -8.96 -17.40
C VAL A 5 45.55 -9.48 -16.60
N GLN A 6 45.74 -10.50 -15.75
CA GLN A 6 44.67 -11.04 -14.89
C GLN A 6 44.26 -10.07 -13.77
N VAL A 7 45.21 -9.40 -13.11
CA VAL A 7 44.91 -8.41 -12.06
C VAL A 7 44.10 -7.25 -12.64
N ILE A 8 44.50 -6.75 -13.82
CA ILE A 8 43.81 -5.68 -14.55
C ILE A 8 42.39 -6.13 -14.95
N LEU A 9 42.20 -7.33 -15.51
CA LEU A 9 40.88 -7.90 -15.81
C LEU A 9 39.97 -8.02 -14.57
N THR A 10 40.51 -8.44 -13.43
CA THR A 10 39.71 -8.60 -12.19
C THR A 10 39.36 -7.27 -11.52
N LEU A 11 40.23 -6.25 -11.63
CA LEU A 11 39.98 -4.91 -11.10
C LEU A 11 38.88 -4.17 -11.88
N TRP A 12 38.74 -4.43 -13.18
CA TRP A 12 37.72 -3.79 -14.01
C TRP A 12 36.32 -4.39 -13.81
N VAL A 13 36.26 -5.66 -13.41
CA VAL A 13 35.01 -6.41 -13.19
C VAL A 13 34.37 -6.08 -11.83
N SER A 14 35.08 -5.44 -10.90
CA SER A 14 34.63 -5.28 -9.50
C SER A 14 33.64 -4.12 -9.25
N CYS A 15 33.34 -3.26 -10.22
CA CYS A 15 32.45 -2.10 -10.05
C CYS A 15 31.17 -2.22 -10.88
N ALA A 16 30.30 -3.16 -10.53
CA ALA A 16 28.92 -3.17 -11.00
C ALA A 16 28.02 -3.85 -9.96
N ARG A 17 27.96 -3.29 -8.74
CA ARG A 17 26.93 -3.67 -7.77
C ARG A 17 25.86 -2.58 -7.77
N GLY A 18 24.99 -2.61 -8.79
CA GLY A 18 23.78 -1.81 -8.78
C GLY A 18 22.94 -2.24 -7.58
N GLN A 19 22.62 -1.29 -6.70
CA GLN A 19 21.61 -1.53 -5.67
C GLN A 19 20.28 -1.63 -6.39
N GLU A 20 19.74 -2.84 -6.48
CA GLU A 20 18.39 -3.09 -6.93
C GLU A 20 17.45 -2.38 -5.96
N LEU A 21 16.66 -1.42 -6.46
CA LEU A 21 15.75 -0.67 -5.60
C LEU A 21 14.46 -1.48 -5.43
N THR A 22 14.22 -1.89 -4.20
CA THR A 22 13.08 -2.71 -3.82
C THR A 22 12.31 -2.08 -2.66
N CYS A 23 11.02 -2.36 -2.58
CA CYS A 23 10.20 -2.06 -1.41
C CYS A 23 10.06 -3.29 -0.50
N ASP A 24 10.12 -3.07 0.80
CA ASP A 24 9.77 -4.07 1.80
C ASP A 24 8.25 -4.28 1.87
N PRO A 25 7.77 -5.42 2.39
CA PRO A 25 6.34 -5.68 2.55
C PRO A 25 5.70 -4.64 3.50
N PRO A 26 4.63 -3.95 3.08
CA PRO A 26 4.05 -2.89 3.89
C PRO A 26 3.30 -3.46 5.11
N ILE A 27 3.30 -2.70 6.20
CA ILE A 27 2.49 -2.99 7.38
C ILE A 27 1.22 -2.16 7.30
N ILE A 28 0.06 -2.81 7.15
CA ILE A 28 -1.24 -2.14 7.01
C ILE A 28 -2.13 -2.52 8.20
N PRO A 29 -2.21 -1.68 9.26
CA PRO A 29 -3.09 -1.96 10.39
C PRO A 29 -4.56 -2.06 9.95
N ASN A 30 -5.27 -3.08 10.44
CA ASN A 30 -6.65 -3.38 10.05
C ASN A 30 -6.81 -3.60 8.53
N GLY A 31 -5.77 -4.12 7.87
CA GLY A 31 -5.83 -4.48 6.47
C GLY A 31 -4.95 -5.69 6.16
N ASP A 32 -5.17 -6.25 4.98
CA ASP A 32 -4.34 -7.29 4.39
C ASP A 32 -4.05 -6.94 2.93
N PHE A 33 -3.06 -7.58 2.31
CA PHE A 33 -2.66 -7.28 0.94
C PHE A 33 -2.15 -8.51 0.19
N ALA A 34 -2.28 -8.45 -1.12
CA ALA A 34 -1.78 -9.45 -2.03
C ALA A 34 -1.10 -8.80 -3.25
N PRO A 35 -0.10 -9.47 -3.84
CA PRO A 35 0.50 -10.74 -3.39
C PRO A 35 1.46 -10.56 -2.20
N LYS A 36 1.77 -11.65 -1.49
CA LYS A 36 2.74 -11.68 -0.37
C LYS A 36 4.12 -12.10 -0.88
N MET A 37 5.07 -11.20 -0.84
CA MET A 37 6.47 -11.42 -1.21
C MET A 37 7.36 -10.88 -0.11
N ASN A 38 8.64 -11.28 -0.11
CA ASN A 38 9.62 -10.77 0.85
C ASN A 38 10.15 -9.39 0.44
N GLN A 39 10.14 -9.07 -0.86
CA GLN A 39 10.53 -7.79 -1.46
C GLN A 39 9.77 -7.59 -2.76
N TYR A 40 9.67 -6.33 -3.20
CA TYR A 40 8.97 -5.92 -4.40
C TYR A 40 9.87 -5.01 -5.25
N GLU A 41 9.99 -5.30 -6.53
CA GLU A 41 10.74 -4.47 -7.48
C GLU A 41 10.04 -3.14 -7.75
N LEU A 42 10.76 -2.20 -8.38
CA LEU A 42 10.18 -0.94 -8.85
C LEU A 42 8.98 -1.19 -9.77
N ASP A 43 7.99 -0.30 -9.70
CA ASP A 43 6.73 -0.32 -10.46
C ASP A 43 5.84 -1.54 -10.15
N TYR A 44 6.21 -2.35 -9.15
CA TYR A 44 5.38 -3.46 -8.69
C TYR A 44 4.14 -2.94 -7.96
N VAL A 45 2.97 -3.50 -8.30
CA VAL A 45 1.69 -3.10 -7.72
C VAL A 45 1.14 -4.20 -6.81
N ILE A 46 0.79 -3.82 -5.58
CA ILE A 46 -0.01 -4.66 -4.69
C ILE A 46 -1.43 -4.11 -4.57
N THR A 47 -2.37 -4.99 -4.26
CA THR A 47 -3.74 -4.62 -3.90
C THR A 47 -3.99 -4.98 -2.44
N TYR A 48 -4.49 -4.03 -1.66
CA TYR A 48 -4.83 -4.24 -0.25
C TYR A 48 -6.35 -4.21 -0.02
N GLN A 49 -6.76 -4.71 1.13
CA GLN A 49 -8.15 -4.72 1.58
C GLN A 49 -8.19 -4.33 3.05
N CYS A 50 -9.22 -3.60 3.44
CA CYS A 50 -9.42 -3.16 4.82
C CYS A 50 -10.43 -4.07 5.53
N GLY A 51 -10.16 -4.35 6.81
CA GLY A 51 -11.07 -5.07 7.68
C GLY A 51 -12.31 -4.25 8.03
N ASN A 52 -13.26 -4.89 8.72
CA ASN A 52 -14.57 -4.31 9.02
C ASN A 52 -14.45 -2.95 9.73
N GLY A 53 -15.17 -1.94 9.20
CA GLY A 53 -15.21 -0.59 9.74
C GLY A 53 -14.06 0.32 9.30
N PHE A 54 -13.13 -0.19 8.49
CA PHE A 54 -12.06 0.57 7.87
C PHE A 54 -12.18 0.56 6.34
N TYR A 55 -11.66 1.61 5.72
CA TYR A 55 -11.77 1.83 4.28
C TYR A 55 -10.45 2.35 3.72
N PRO A 56 -10.11 2.01 2.46
CA PRO A 56 -8.99 2.64 1.77
C PRO A 56 -9.29 4.13 1.51
N PRO A 57 -8.26 4.96 1.28
CA PRO A 57 -8.43 6.33 0.82
C PRO A 57 -9.15 6.39 -0.53
N LEU A 58 -9.61 7.59 -0.92
CA LEU A 58 -10.33 7.84 -2.18
C LEU A 58 -9.58 7.34 -3.43
N MET A 59 -8.24 7.31 -3.40
CA MET A 59 -7.39 6.82 -4.49
C MET A 59 -7.54 5.30 -4.74
N GLY A 60 -8.27 4.60 -3.87
CA GLY A 60 -8.50 3.16 -3.98
C GLY A 60 -7.50 2.34 -3.16
N ASN A 61 -7.46 1.05 -3.48
CA ASN A 61 -6.81 0.02 -2.69
C ASN A 61 -5.57 -0.57 -3.36
N LYS A 62 -4.96 0.17 -4.30
CA LYS A 62 -3.71 -0.20 -4.96
C LYS A 62 -2.59 0.72 -4.52
N THR A 63 -1.38 0.19 -4.44
CA THR A 63 -0.17 0.96 -4.20
C THR A 63 0.97 0.37 -5.00
N GLU A 64 1.85 1.24 -5.47
CA GLU A 64 2.96 0.95 -6.36
C GLU A 64 4.29 1.17 -5.64
N CYS A 65 5.24 0.26 -5.84
CA CYS A 65 6.59 0.44 -5.33
C CYS A 65 7.32 1.42 -6.22
N THR A 66 7.59 2.62 -5.70
CA THR A 66 8.27 3.68 -6.45
C THR A 66 9.68 3.90 -5.93
N LEU A 67 10.43 4.81 -6.57
CA LEU A 67 11.73 5.27 -6.09
C LEU A 67 11.69 5.84 -4.66
N PHE A 68 10.51 6.23 -4.18
CA PHE A 68 10.29 6.81 -2.84
C PHE A 68 9.57 5.84 -1.88
N GLY A 69 9.44 4.56 -2.25
CA GLY A 69 8.65 3.57 -1.53
C GLY A 69 7.22 3.45 -2.05
N TRP A 70 6.32 2.92 -1.21
CA TRP A 70 4.92 2.66 -1.59
C TRP A 70 4.11 3.94 -1.79
N LEU A 71 3.58 4.15 -3.00
CA LEU A 71 2.73 5.28 -3.34
C LEU A 71 1.44 4.85 -4.06
N PRO A 72 0.26 5.35 -3.63
CA PRO A 72 0.03 6.08 -2.37
C PRO A 72 0.30 5.17 -1.16
N LEU A 73 0.69 5.75 -0.01
CA LEU A 73 0.99 4.97 1.18
C LEU A 73 -0.24 4.13 1.60
N PRO A 74 -0.13 2.79 1.64
CA PRO A 74 -1.26 1.92 1.90
C PRO A 74 -1.72 2.09 3.36
N ARG A 75 -2.99 2.45 3.55
CA ARG A 75 -3.55 2.66 4.88
C ARG A 75 -5.04 2.36 4.89
N CYS A 76 -5.50 1.82 6.01
CA CYS A 76 -6.90 1.63 6.29
C CYS A 76 -7.35 2.66 7.33
N VAL A 77 -8.33 3.49 6.97
CA VAL A 77 -8.85 4.55 7.84
C VAL A 77 -10.28 4.23 8.25
N ARG A 78 -10.63 4.49 9.51
CA ARG A 78 -12.04 4.42 9.92
C ARG A 78 -12.78 5.57 9.24
N LYS A 79 -13.99 5.31 8.77
CA LYS A 79 -14.92 6.41 8.48
C LYS A 79 -15.25 7.08 9.81
N SER A 80 -14.67 8.26 10.04
CA SER A 80 -15.21 9.16 11.05
C SER A 80 -16.53 9.67 10.49
N HIS A 81 -17.63 9.36 11.15
CA HIS A 81 -18.88 10.03 10.83
C HIS A 81 -18.68 11.50 11.13
N SER A 82 -18.87 12.36 10.13
CA SER A 82 -19.02 13.78 10.43
C SER A 82 -20.32 13.97 11.22
N CYS A 83 -20.42 15.05 11.99
CA CYS A 83 -21.66 15.39 12.68
C CYS A 83 -22.84 15.46 11.69
N LEU A 84 -22.58 15.94 10.46
CA LEU A 84 -23.56 15.96 9.38
C LEU A 84 -24.03 14.56 8.97
N ASP A 85 -23.11 13.59 8.87
CA ASP A 85 -23.45 12.19 8.54
C ASP A 85 -24.28 11.52 9.64
N LEU A 86 -24.07 11.90 10.91
CA LEU A 86 -24.86 11.42 12.04
C LEU A 86 -26.27 12.02 12.03
N LEU A 87 -26.41 13.31 11.72
CA LEU A 87 -27.71 13.98 11.60
C LEU A 87 -28.53 13.39 10.44
N LEU A 88 -27.92 13.19 9.28
CA LEU A 88 -28.59 12.53 8.15
C LEU A 88 -28.99 11.09 8.47
N ARG A 89 -28.13 10.34 9.19
CA ARG A 89 -28.50 8.99 9.65
C ARG A 89 -29.67 9.02 10.62
N TYR A 90 -29.68 9.93 11.59
CA TYR A 90 -30.77 10.09 12.55
C TYR A 90 -32.11 10.36 11.85
N GLU A 91 -32.14 11.33 10.93
CA GLU A 91 -33.30 11.65 10.09
C GLU A 91 -33.81 10.40 9.32
N ILE A 92 -32.91 9.67 8.66
CA ILE A 92 -33.26 8.43 7.92
C ILE A 92 -33.81 7.35 8.87
N THR A 93 -33.23 7.15 10.06
CA THR A 93 -33.76 6.20 11.04
C THR A 93 -35.14 6.60 11.58
N SER A 94 -35.40 7.91 11.74
CA SER A 94 -36.70 8.41 12.14
C SER A 94 -37.76 8.13 11.08
N LEU A 95 -37.43 8.34 9.80
CA LEU A 95 -38.32 8.02 8.68
C LEU A 95 -38.64 6.52 8.60
N LYS A 96 -37.63 5.66 8.77
CA LYS A 96 -37.85 4.21 8.83
C LYS A 96 -38.71 3.77 10.01
N HIS A 97 -38.62 4.43 11.16
CA HIS A 97 -39.48 4.12 12.31
C HIS A 97 -40.95 4.49 12.04
N GLN A 98 -41.19 5.60 11.32
CA GLN A 98 -42.52 6.03 10.92
C GLN A 98 -43.19 5.03 9.96
N GLU A 99 -42.42 4.42 9.04
CA GLU A 99 -42.95 3.44 8.08
C GLU A 99 -43.19 2.04 8.67
N MET A 100 -42.57 1.71 9.81
CA MET A 100 -42.79 0.42 10.50
C MET A 100 -43.89 0.49 11.58
N GLY A 101 -44.54 1.66 11.72
CA GLY A 101 -45.62 1.93 12.68
C GLY A 101 -47.00 2.15 12.07
N LEU A 102 -47.19 1.82 10.78
CA LEU A 102 -48.49 1.78 10.10
C LEU A 102 -48.80 0.37 9.58
#